data_AF-A0A943THK6-F1
#
_entry.id   AF-A0A943THK6-F1
#
_cell.length_a   1.000
_cell.length_b   1.000
_cell.length_c   1.000
_cell.angle_alpha   90.00
_cell.angle_beta   90.00
_cell.angle_gamma   90.00
#
_symmetry.space_group_name_H-M   'P 1'
#
loop_
_entity.id
_entity.type
_entity.pdbx_description
1 polymer ?
#
loop_
_entity_poly.entity_id
_entity_poly.type
_entity_poly.pdbx_seq_one_letter_code
_entity_poly.pdbx_strand_id
1 'polypeptide(L)'
;MTRKQKYRRVLLALAALFLILAVLLGYDAMRESLPDTMYVDENSESPFQPLTKHPLLTISEDTKEAEKTEFGETVVECSAAGIPLKKIRVIQEERPKVAVCGAPVGIYMETDGVMVIRTAEIRSSDGTVSRPSENILREGDYITKVNGQSIRSKQELIDAVKVSNGSPVCLSLLRDGETIEVQVTPQKSQDGTCRLGAWVRDNMQGIGTLTFVEPDGTFAALGHGISDVDTGKMLQLNGGELYLTQILSVIPGKAGVPGELQGVIHYEEKNRIGSVAENTIYGIHGVLDREKSSALPLTVTEIAYRQEIETGPATVRMCVDNTVEEYEAEITEIDLRSENTNKNFVLEITDQRLLQKTGGIVQGNSGSPVIQNGRLIGAITHVFVNHPEKGYGVFAENMLARN
;
A
#
# COMPACT_ATOMS: atom_id res chain seq x y z
N MET A 1 -19.36 -64.39 1.38
CA MET A 1 -18.86 -63.21 2.13
C MET A 1 -19.90 -62.78 3.16
N THR A 2 -19.51 -62.67 4.43
CA THR A 2 -20.39 -62.18 5.50
C THR A 2 -20.63 -60.66 5.39
N ARG A 3 -21.75 -60.16 5.93
CA ARG A 3 -22.09 -58.73 5.93
C ARG A 3 -20.97 -57.86 6.53
N LYS A 4 -20.26 -58.38 7.55
CA LYS A 4 -19.06 -57.78 8.16
C LYS A 4 -17.86 -57.70 7.20
N GLN A 5 -17.63 -58.71 6.35
CA GLN A 5 -16.54 -58.67 5.36
C GLN A 5 -16.81 -57.65 4.25
N LYS A 6 -18.06 -57.50 3.80
CA LYS A 6 -18.44 -56.45 2.84
C LYS A 6 -18.23 -55.05 3.42
N TYR A 7 -18.67 -54.83 4.66
CA TYR A 7 -18.49 -53.57 5.38
C TYR A 7 -17.01 -53.20 5.56
N ARG A 8 -16.15 -54.16 5.96
CA ARG A 8 -14.71 -53.94 6.09
C ARG A 8 -14.04 -53.55 4.76
N ARG A 9 -14.46 -54.14 3.63
CA ARG A 9 -13.95 -53.76 2.30
C ARG A 9 -14.38 -52.35 1.89
N VAL A 10 -15.62 -51.96 2.19
CA VAL A 10 -16.11 -50.60 1.91
C VAL A 10 -15.35 -49.56 2.74
N LEU A 11 -15.13 -49.82 4.03
CA LEU A 11 -14.34 -48.93 4.89
C LEU A 11 -12.88 -48.80 4.41
N LEU A 12 -12.25 -49.90 4.00
CA LEU A 12 -10.90 -49.86 3.44
C LEU A 12 -10.85 -49.07 2.12
N ALA A 13 -11.87 -49.21 1.26
CA ALA A 13 -11.98 -48.44 0.02
C ALA A 13 -12.16 -46.93 0.30
N LEU A 14 -12.99 -46.56 1.27
CA LEU A 14 -13.17 -45.17 1.69
C LEU A 14 -11.90 -44.58 2.31
N ALA A 15 -11.19 -45.35 3.15
CA ALA A 15 -9.92 -44.93 3.72
C ALA A 15 -8.84 -44.73 2.64
N ALA A 16 -8.78 -45.63 1.65
CA ALA A 16 -7.88 -45.49 0.51
C ALA A 16 -8.23 -44.25 -0.33
N LEU A 17 -9.52 -44.01 -0.61
CA LEU A 17 -9.98 -42.81 -1.32
C LEU A 17 -9.61 -41.52 -0.58
N PHE A 18 -9.81 -41.49 0.74
CA PHE A 18 -9.45 -40.35 1.58
C PHE A 18 -7.94 -40.10 1.56
N LEU A 19 -7.13 -41.15 1.62
CA LEU A 19 -5.67 -41.04 1.57
C LEU A 19 -5.19 -40.56 0.19
N ILE A 20 -5.79 -41.04 -0.91
CA ILE A 20 -5.52 -40.53 -2.26
C ILE A 20 -5.87 -39.05 -2.35
N LEU A 21 -7.05 -38.64 -1.87
CA LEU A 21 -7.47 -37.25 -1.88
C LEU A 21 -6.52 -36.37 -1.05
N ALA A 22 -6.09 -36.83 0.13
CA ALA A 22 -5.13 -36.12 0.96
C ALA A 22 -3.76 -35.95 0.26
N VAL A 23 -3.29 -36.98 -0.45
CA VAL A 23 -2.05 -36.91 -1.24
C VAL A 23 -2.19 -35.93 -2.41
N LEU A 24 -3.32 -35.95 -3.13
CA LEU A 24 -3.57 -35.03 -4.24
C LEU A 24 -3.66 -33.58 -3.75
N LEU A 25 -4.40 -33.32 -2.67
CA LEU A 25 -4.48 -31.99 -2.06
C LEU A 25 -3.13 -31.51 -1.52
N GLY A 26 -2.34 -32.40 -0.90
CA GLY A 26 -1.00 -32.07 -0.44
C GLY A 26 -0.03 -31.78 -1.60
N TYR A 27 -0.14 -32.54 -2.70
CA TYR A 27 0.62 -32.31 -3.91
C TYR A 27 0.27 -30.97 -4.56
N ASP A 28 -1.02 -30.65 -4.69
CA ASP A 28 -1.48 -29.38 -5.22
C ASP A 28 -1.05 -28.23 -4.30
N ALA A 29 -1.19 -28.37 -2.99
CA ALA A 29 -0.72 -27.36 -2.03
C ALA A 29 0.80 -27.09 -2.14
N MET A 30 1.62 -28.13 -2.26
CA MET A 30 3.08 -27.98 -2.48
C MET A 30 3.40 -27.35 -3.83
N ARG A 31 2.71 -27.78 -4.89
CA ARG A 31 2.90 -27.22 -6.23
C ARG A 31 2.56 -25.73 -6.26
N GLU A 32 1.48 -25.35 -5.60
CA GLU A 32 1.03 -23.97 -5.53
C GLU A 32 1.81 -23.13 -4.50
N SER A 33 2.54 -23.72 -3.56
CA SER A 33 3.45 -22.97 -2.67
C SER A 33 4.74 -22.52 -3.37
N LEU A 34 5.08 -23.11 -4.51
CA LEU A 34 6.25 -22.74 -5.30
C LEU A 34 5.96 -21.49 -6.15
N PRO A 35 6.84 -20.48 -6.16
CA PRO A 35 6.64 -19.28 -6.99
C PRO A 35 6.76 -19.61 -8.49
N ASP A 36 6.20 -18.75 -9.35
CA ASP A 36 6.42 -18.87 -10.81
C ASP A 36 7.79 -18.33 -11.21
N THR A 37 8.23 -17.24 -10.57
CA THR A 37 9.54 -16.62 -10.76
C THR A 37 10.26 -16.47 -9.43
N MET A 38 11.55 -16.75 -9.41
CA MET A 38 12.45 -16.65 -8.28
C MET A 38 13.61 -15.74 -8.63
N TYR A 39 13.87 -14.77 -7.77
CA TYR A 39 15.05 -13.91 -7.88
C TYR A 39 16.18 -14.45 -7.03
N VAL A 40 17.37 -14.45 -7.58
CA VAL A 40 18.57 -14.99 -6.94
C VAL A 40 19.65 -13.94 -7.03
N ASP A 41 20.28 -13.65 -5.89
CA ASP A 41 21.48 -12.84 -5.86
C ASP A 41 22.57 -13.55 -6.68
N GLU A 42 23.14 -12.85 -7.67
CA GLU A 42 24.23 -13.35 -8.50
C GLU A 42 25.44 -13.87 -7.69
N ASN A 43 25.61 -13.39 -6.45
CA ASN A 43 26.69 -13.78 -5.54
C ASN A 43 26.30 -14.92 -4.57
N SER A 44 25.09 -15.47 -4.68
CA SER A 44 24.61 -16.50 -3.76
C SER A 44 25.25 -17.87 -4.01
N GLU A 45 25.96 -18.41 -3.02
CA GLU A 45 26.53 -19.77 -3.08
C GLU A 45 25.46 -20.89 -3.05
N SER A 46 24.28 -20.63 -2.46
CA SER A 46 23.21 -21.62 -2.28
C SER A 46 21.81 -21.07 -2.64
N PRO A 47 21.56 -20.75 -3.91
CA PRO A 47 20.41 -19.95 -4.35
C PRO A 47 19.05 -20.61 -4.12
N PHE A 48 19.03 -21.94 -3.98
CA PHE A 48 17.81 -22.72 -3.83
C PHE A 48 17.52 -23.15 -2.39
N GLN A 49 18.37 -22.77 -1.43
CA GLN A 49 18.20 -23.14 -0.02
C GLN A 49 16.82 -22.76 0.55
N PRO A 50 16.19 -21.61 0.20
CA PRO A 50 14.86 -21.30 0.69
C PRO A 50 13.78 -22.32 0.28
N LEU A 51 13.89 -22.90 -0.93
CA LEU A 51 12.93 -23.90 -1.44
C LEU A 51 13.18 -25.30 -0.88
N THR A 52 14.44 -25.65 -0.63
CA THR A 52 14.83 -27.00 -0.19
C THR A 52 14.75 -27.19 1.33
N LYS A 53 14.17 -26.23 2.07
CA LYS A 53 13.85 -26.40 3.50
C LYS A 53 12.86 -27.54 3.74
N HIS A 54 11.95 -27.81 2.80
CA HIS A 54 11.03 -28.93 2.92
C HIS A 54 11.72 -30.23 2.49
N PRO A 55 11.76 -31.29 3.32
CA PRO A 55 12.58 -32.48 3.06
C PRO A 55 12.14 -33.30 1.84
N LEU A 56 10.92 -33.08 1.34
CA LEU A 56 10.43 -33.72 0.12
C LEU A 56 10.76 -32.93 -1.14
N LEU A 57 11.08 -31.63 -1.04
CA LEU A 57 11.34 -30.77 -2.19
C LEU A 57 12.78 -30.91 -2.66
N THR A 58 12.95 -31.26 -3.92
CA THR A 58 14.23 -31.34 -4.61
C THR A 58 14.19 -30.55 -5.90
N ILE A 59 15.29 -29.88 -6.24
CA ILE A 59 15.45 -29.15 -7.49
C ILE A 59 16.45 -29.93 -8.35
N SER A 60 16.13 -30.13 -9.62
CA SER A 60 17.08 -30.71 -10.56
C SER A 60 18.26 -29.75 -10.74
N GLU A 61 19.41 -30.06 -10.12
CA GLU A 61 20.65 -29.30 -10.29
C GLU A 61 21.27 -29.44 -11.70
N ASP A 62 20.66 -30.24 -12.58
CA ASP A 62 21.03 -30.33 -14.00
C ASP A 62 20.66 -29.03 -14.75
N THR A 63 21.43 -28.00 -14.46
CA THR A 63 21.55 -26.71 -15.17
C THR A 63 22.11 -26.88 -16.59
N LYS A 64 22.27 -28.11 -17.10
CA LYS A 64 22.75 -28.42 -18.44
C LYS A 64 21.70 -28.29 -19.54
N GLU A 65 20.41 -28.23 -19.18
CA GLU A 65 19.30 -27.92 -20.10
C GLU A 65 18.57 -26.61 -19.72
N ALA A 66 19.22 -25.76 -18.92
CA ALA A 66 18.80 -24.38 -18.84
C ALA A 66 19.09 -23.72 -20.20
N GLU A 67 18.05 -23.43 -20.98
CA GLU A 67 18.17 -22.43 -22.05
C GLU A 67 18.60 -21.11 -21.38
N LYS A 68 19.91 -20.86 -21.31
CA LYS A 68 20.44 -19.55 -20.95
C LYS A 68 20.03 -18.60 -22.06
N THR A 69 18.95 -17.87 -21.85
CA THR A 69 18.67 -16.67 -22.64
C THR A 69 19.72 -15.60 -22.29
N GLU A 70 19.92 -14.65 -23.20
CA GLU A 70 20.95 -13.59 -23.14
C GLU A 70 20.89 -12.70 -21.86
N PHE A 71 19.91 -12.90 -20.98
CA PHE A 71 19.59 -12.08 -19.81
C PHE A 71 19.72 -12.79 -18.45
N GLY A 72 20.42 -13.93 -18.36
CA GLY A 72 20.66 -14.60 -17.06
C GLY A 72 19.42 -15.32 -16.49
N GLU A 73 18.41 -15.56 -17.32
CA GLU A 73 17.24 -16.37 -16.93
C GLU A 73 17.55 -17.86 -17.07
N THR A 74 17.01 -18.66 -16.15
CA THR A 74 17.15 -20.12 -16.16
C THR A 74 15.87 -20.74 -15.66
N VAL A 75 15.39 -21.81 -16.30
CA VAL A 75 14.23 -22.57 -15.81
C VAL A 75 14.73 -23.79 -15.05
N VAL A 76 14.25 -23.98 -13.83
CA VAL A 76 14.56 -25.17 -13.01
C VAL A 76 13.30 -25.96 -12.67
N GLU A 77 13.41 -27.28 -12.64
CA GLU A 77 12.31 -28.17 -12.31
C GLU A 77 12.35 -28.55 -10.83
N CYS A 78 11.28 -28.20 -10.12
CA CYS A 78 11.05 -28.62 -8.75
C CYS A 78 10.29 -29.94 -8.74
N SER A 79 10.69 -30.86 -7.87
CA SER A 79 10.06 -32.17 -7.68
C SER A 79 9.80 -32.43 -6.21
N ALA A 80 8.74 -33.20 -5.91
CA ALA A 80 8.48 -33.74 -4.57
C ALA A 80 8.64 -35.25 -4.57
N ALA A 81 9.58 -35.77 -3.78
CA ALA A 81 9.87 -37.21 -3.70
C ALA A 81 10.08 -37.88 -5.08
N GLY A 82 10.73 -37.16 -6.01
CA GLY A 82 10.99 -37.63 -7.38
C GLY A 82 9.84 -37.44 -8.38
N ILE A 83 8.73 -36.83 -7.98
CA ILE A 83 7.61 -36.50 -8.87
C ILE A 83 7.71 -35.02 -9.27
N PRO A 84 7.75 -34.67 -10.57
CA PRO A 84 7.77 -33.29 -11.04
C PRO A 84 6.59 -32.47 -10.50
N LEU A 85 6.84 -31.34 -9.83
CA LEU A 85 5.81 -30.44 -9.31
C LEU A 85 5.55 -29.25 -10.24
N LYS A 86 6.60 -28.47 -10.48
CA LYS A 86 6.51 -27.16 -11.15
C LYS A 86 7.87 -26.77 -11.72
N LYS A 87 7.84 -26.13 -12.89
CA LYS A 87 9.00 -25.43 -13.44
C LYS A 87 8.95 -23.98 -13.00
N ILE A 88 10.04 -23.47 -12.44
CA ILE A 88 10.14 -22.10 -11.96
C ILE A 88 11.19 -21.36 -12.80
N ARG A 89 10.91 -20.09 -13.11
CA ARG A 89 11.90 -19.21 -13.74
C ARG A 89 12.80 -18.63 -12.65
N VAL A 90 14.10 -18.70 -12.85
CA VAL A 90 15.13 -18.16 -11.97
C VAL A 90 15.78 -17.00 -12.69
N ILE A 91 15.78 -15.83 -12.06
CA ILE A 91 16.43 -14.61 -12.56
C ILE A 91 17.59 -14.31 -11.63
N GLN A 92 18.80 -14.29 -12.17
CA GLN A 92 20.00 -13.88 -11.43
C GLN A 92 20.23 -12.39 -11.62
N GLU A 93 20.23 -11.64 -10.53
CA GLU A 93 20.47 -10.19 -10.54
C GLU A 93 21.21 -9.74 -9.28
N GLU A 94 21.81 -8.54 -9.33
CA GLU A 94 22.31 -7.89 -8.12
C GLU A 94 21.14 -7.58 -7.19
N ARG A 95 21.26 -7.98 -5.93
CA ARG A 95 20.21 -7.77 -4.93
C ARG A 95 19.92 -6.27 -4.74
N PRO A 96 18.65 -5.84 -4.86
CA PRO A 96 18.28 -4.45 -4.63
C PRO A 96 18.63 -3.97 -3.22
N LYS A 97 19.18 -2.76 -3.14
CA LYS A 97 19.51 -2.08 -1.88
C LYS A 97 18.81 -0.73 -1.83
N VAL A 98 18.26 -0.41 -0.67
CA VAL A 98 17.58 0.87 -0.40
C VAL A 98 18.05 1.42 0.93
N ALA A 99 17.89 2.72 1.13
CA ALA A 99 18.14 3.37 2.40
C ALA A 99 16.85 3.41 3.22
N VAL A 100 16.70 2.52 4.21
CA VAL A 100 15.52 2.46 5.10
C VAL A 100 15.52 3.65 6.06
N CYS A 101 14.33 4.20 6.34
CA CYS A 101 14.18 5.41 7.14
C CYS A 101 13.38 5.16 8.43
N GLY A 102 12.05 5.00 8.34
CA GLY A 102 11.17 4.87 9.51
C GLY A 102 10.83 6.19 10.21
N ALA A 103 11.28 7.32 9.66
CA ALA A 103 10.95 8.65 10.20
C ALA A 103 9.56 9.10 9.73
N PRO A 104 8.83 9.85 10.57
CA PRO A 104 7.57 10.42 10.17
C PRO A 104 7.82 11.55 9.17
N VAL A 105 6.89 11.73 8.24
CA VAL A 105 6.92 12.78 7.21
C VAL A 105 5.55 13.42 7.09
N GLY A 106 5.55 14.73 6.86
CA GLY A 106 4.37 15.48 6.48
C GLY A 106 4.12 15.31 4.99
N ILE A 107 2.93 14.90 4.63
CA ILE A 107 2.52 14.68 3.23
C ILE A 107 1.48 15.74 2.91
N TYR A 108 1.70 16.48 1.83
CA TYR A 108 0.72 17.37 1.22
C TYR A 108 0.52 16.95 -0.23
N MET A 109 -0.72 16.77 -0.65
CA MET A 109 -1.07 16.29 -1.99
C MET A 109 -2.19 17.12 -2.58
N GLU A 110 -2.05 17.46 -3.85
CA GLU A 110 -3.05 18.17 -4.65
C GLU A 110 -3.70 17.22 -5.64
N THR A 111 -5.01 17.33 -5.78
CA THR A 111 -5.74 16.46 -6.70
C THR A 111 -5.71 16.96 -8.13
N ASP A 112 -5.85 16.05 -9.11
CA ASP A 112 -6.03 16.44 -10.52
C ASP A 112 -7.44 16.98 -10.77
N GLY A 113 -7.61 18.27 -10.48
CA GLY A 113 -8.89 18.96 -10.46
C GLY A 113 -9.54 18.94 -9.09
N VAL A 114 -10.82 19.29 -9.02
CA VAL A 114 -11.54 19.48 -7.75
C VAL A 114 -12.56 18.35 -7.55
N MET A 115 -12.31 17.49 -6.57
CA MET A 115 -13.15 16.33 -6.27
C MET A 115 -14.48 16.72 -5.62
N VAL A 116 -15.57 16.13 -6.07
CA VAL A 116 -16.91 16.25 -5.49
C VAL A 116 -17.07 15.22 -4.38
N ILE A 117 -17.27 15.70 -3.15
CA ILE A 117 -17.52 14.86 -1.98
C ILE A 117 -19.00 14.51 -1.87
N ARG A 118 -19.88 15.50 -2.06
CA ARG A 118 -21.34 15.31 -2.07
C ARG A 118 -22.05 16.54 -2.61
N THR A 119 -23.29 16.37 -3.02
CA THR A 119 -24.18 17.48 -3.35
C THR A 119 -24.88 18.01 -2.10
N ALA A 120 -25.29 19.28 -2.13
CA ALA A 120 -25.90 19.97 -1.02
C ALA A 120 -27.01 20.93 -1.49
N GLU A 121 -27.97 21.17 -0.61
CA GLU A 121 -28.98 22.20 -0.84
C GLU A 121 -28.41 23.62 -0.65
N ILE A 122 -28.92 24.55 -1.43
CA ILE A 122 -28.69 25.98 -1.29
C ILE A 122 -30.01 26.64 -0.90
N ARG A 123 -29.95 27.47 0.14
CA ARG A 123 -31.05 28.35 0.53
C ARG A 123 -30.77 29.75 0.02
N SER A 124 -31.72 30.30 -0.72
CA SER A 124 -31.74 31.68 -1.20
C SER A 124 -32.22 32.64 -0.11
N SER A 125 -32.02 33.94 -0.31
CA SER A 125 -32.45 34.99 0.63
C SER A 125 -33.97 35.10 0.79
N ASP A 126 -34.74 34.67 -0.21
CA ASP A 126 -36.21 34.58 -0.18
C ASP A 126 -36.74 33.30 0.50
N GLY A 127 -35.85 32.43 0.99
CA GLY A 127 -36.19 31.15 1.61
C GLY A 127 -36.35 29.99 0.64
N THR A 128 -36.18 30.20 -0.67
CA THR A 128 -36.24 29.13 -1.68
C THR A 128 -35.09 28.14 -1.48
N VAL A 129 -35.40 26.85 -1.45
CA VAL A 129 -34.42 25.75 -1.38
C VAL A 129 -34.19 25.20 -2.79
N SER A 130 -32.93 25.09 -3.20
CA SER A 130 -32.54 24.56 -4.51
C SER A 130 -31.39 23.55 -4.39
N ARG A 131 -31.28 22.65 -5.38
CA ARG A 131 -30.28 21.57 -5.42
C ARG A 131 -29.62 21.47 -6.81
N PRO A 132 -28.83 22.48 -7.21
CA PRO A 132 -28.44 22.65 -8.61
C PRO A 132 -27.55 21.53 -9.17
N SER A 133 -26.78 20.86 -8.33
CA SER A 133 -25.93 19.72 -8.75
C SER A 133 -26.55 18.34 -8.51
N GLU A 134 -27.75 18.26 -7.94
CA GLU A 134 -28.40 16.97 -7.65
C GLU A 134 -28.71 16.21 -8.95
N ASN A 135 -28.41 14.91 -8.97
CA ASN A 135 -28.48 14.03 -10.15
C ASN A 135 -27.54 14.39 -11.32
N ILE A 136 -26.69 15.43 -11.18
CA ILE A 136 -25.72 15.83 -12.21
C ILE A 136 -24.31 15.44 -11.77
N LEU A 137 -23.89 15.94 -10.60
CA LEU A 137 -22.62 15.60 -9.98
C LEU A 137 -22.78 14.39 -9.07
N ARG A 138 -21.74 13.55 -9.02
CA ARG A 138 -21.67 12.35 -8.21
C ARG A 138 -20.43 12.40 -7.32
N GLU A 139 -20.52 11.64 -6.24
CA GLU A 139 -19.41 11.43 -5.33
C GLU A 139 -18.19 10.82 -6.06
N GLY A 140 -17.03 11.46 -5.89
CA GLY A 140 -15.78 11.10 -6.53
C GLY A 140 -15.62 11.59 -7.97
N ASP A 141 -16.53 12.44 -8.49
CA ASP A 141 -16.26 13.17 -9.73
C ASP A 141 -15.13 14.18 -9.51
N TYR A 142 -14.22 14.33 -10.46
CA TYR A 142 -13.25 15.44 -10.48
C TYR A 142 -13.68 16.50 -11.47
N ILE A 143 -13.94 17.72 -11.01
CA ILE A 143 -14.17 18.87 -11.88
C ILE A 143 -12.81 19.38 -12.35
N THR A 144 -12.51 19.20 -13.64
CA THR A 144 -11.21 19.57 -14.24
C THR A 144 -11.27 20.86 -15.05
N LYS A 145 -12.47 21.23 -15.55
CA LYS A 145 -12.68 22.49 -16.28
C LYS A 145 -14.02 23.13 -15.97
N VAL A 146 -14.07 24.45 -16.08
CA VAL A 146 -15.30 25.27 -16.06
C VAL A 146 -15.32 26.13 -17.31
N ASN A 147 -16.36 26.01 -18.14
CA ASN A 147 -16.51 26.72 -19.42
C ASN A 147 -15.27 26.58 -20.33
N GLY A 148 -14.67 25.39 -20.37
CA GLY A 148 -13.48 25.08 -21.16
C GLY A 148 -12.15 25.56 -20.55
N GLN A 149 -12.15 26.31 -19.44
CA GLN A 149 -10.95 26.71 -18.72
C GLN A 149 -10.58 25.66 -17.67
N SER A 150 -9.34 25.20 -17.69
CA SER A 150 -8.82 24.26 -16.69
C SER A 150 -8.79 24.89 -15.31
N ILE A 151 -9.16 24.10 -14.31
CA ILE A 151 -9.08 24.45 -12.89
C ILE A 151 -8.32 23.37 -12.13
N ARG A 152 -7.64 23.77 -11.06
CA ARG A 152 -6.87 22.87 -10.17
C ARG A 152 -7.17 23.07 -8.70
N SER A 153 -7.67 24.24 -8.32
CA SER A 153 -7.98 24.55 -6.93
C SER A 153 -9.46 24.84 -6.72
N LYS A 154 -9.93 24.61 -5.50
CA LYS A 154 -11.25 25.02 -5.02
C LYS A 154 -11.45 26.52 -5.21
N GLN A 155 -10.39 27.33 -5.04
CA GLN A 155 -10.46 28.76 -5.23
C GLN A 155 -10.74 29.12 -6.70
N GLU A 156 -10.05 28.49 -7.65
CA GLU A 156 -10.33 28.65 -9.08
C GLU A 156 -11.75 28.23 -9.45
N LEU A 157 -12.25 27.12 -8.90
CA LEU A 157 -13.64 26.70 -9.09
C LEU A 157 -14.62 27.77 -8.58
N ILE A 158 -14.39 28.27 -7.36
CA ILE A 158 -15.23 29.30 -6.75
C ILE A 158 -15.26 30.56 -7.61
N ASP A 159 -14.10 31.00 -8.09
CA ASP A 159 -14.00 32.24 -8.88
C ASP A 159 -14.63 32.07 -10.26
N ALA A 160 -14.42 30.93 -10.93
CA ALA A 160 -15.09 30.61 -12.19
C ALA A 160 -16.62 30.57 -12.06
N VAL A 161 -17.14 29.98 -10.98
CA VAL A 161 -18.59 29.93 -10.71
C VAL A 161 -19.14 31.31 -10.37
N LYS A 162 -18.41 32.14 -9.62
CA LYS A 162 -18.84 33.52 -9.31
C LYS A 162 -18.99 34.36 -10.58
N VAL A 163 -18.07 34.24 -11.53
CA VAL A 163 -18.10 34.97 -12.81
C VAL A 163 -19.36 34.66 -13.63
N SER A 164 -19.91 33.44 -13.51
CA SER A 164 -21.14 33.06 -14.21
C SER A 164 -22.37 33.91 -13.83
N ASN A 165 -22.36 34.52 -12.62
CA ASN A 165 -23.46 35.30 -12.05
C ASN A 165 -24.84 34.59 -12.14
N GLY A 166 -24.87 33.27 -11.99
CA GLY A 166 -26.09 32.46 -12.06
C GLY A 166 -26.45 31.98 -13.47
N SER A 167 -25.65 32.30 -14.48
CA SER A 167 -25.77 31.69 -15.81
C SER A 167 -25.31 30.23 -15.79
N PRO A 168 -25.86 29.34 -16.64
CA PRO A 168 -25.39 27.97 -16.75
C PRO A 168 -23.89 27.90 -17.02
N VAL A 169 -23.20 27.02 -16.31
CA VAL A 169 -21.78 26.70 -16.51
C VAL A 169 -21.65 25.29 -17.07
N CYS A 170 -20.75 25.11 -18.05
CA CYS A 170 -20.33 23.80 -18.53
C CYS A 170 -19.16 23.30 -17.67
N LEU A 171 -19.29 22.12 -17.08
CA LEU A 171 -18.26 21.47 -16.29
C LEU A 171 -17.72 20.27 -17.07
N SER A 172 -16.40 20.18 -17.22
CA SER A 172 -15.75 18.93 -17.62
C SER A 172 -15.43 18.14 -16.35
N LEU A 173 -15.95 16.92 -16.27
CA LEU A 173 -15.79 15.99 -15.16
C LEU A 173 -14.92 14.83 -15.60
N LEU A 174 -14.04 14.36 -14.74
CA LEU A 174 -13.47 13.02 -14.83
C LEU A 174 -14.26 12.11 -13.88
N ARG A 175 -14.97 11.13 -14.45
CA ARG A 175 -15.79 10.15 -13.74
C ARG A 175 -15.39 8.76 -14.19
N ASP A 176 -14.92 7.94 -13.24
CA ASP A 176 -14.51 6.56 -13.50
C ASP A 176 -13.50 6.42 -14.66
N GLY A 177 -12.61 7.41 -14.81
CA GLY A 177 -11.59 7.48 -15.86
C GLY A 177 -12.06 8.10 -17.19
N GLU A 178 -13.35 8.39 -17.34
CA GLU A 178 -13.91 9.01 -18.55
C GLU A 178 -14.16 10.51 -18.36
N THR A 179 -13.85 11.29 -19.40
CA THR A 179 -14.20 12.72 -19.42
C THR A 179 -15.63 12.92 -19.90
N ILE A 180 -16.45 13.59 -19.08
CA ILE A 180 -17.86 13.87 -19.35
C ILE A 180 -18.11 15.38 -19.24
N GLU A 181 -18.90 15.95 -20.13
CA GLU A 181 -19.37 17.33 -20.01
C GLU A 181 -20.79 17.38 -19.45
N VAL A 182 -21.00 18.24 -18.45
CA VAL A 182 -22.33 18.48 -17.86
C VAL A 182 -22.59 19.97 -17.75
N GLN A 183 -23.86 20.36 -17.75
CA GLN A 183 -24.26 21.73 -17.50
C GLN A 183 -24.91 21.85 -16.12
N VAL A 184 -24.47 22.81 -15.32
CA VAL A 184 -25.04 23.13 -14.01
C VAL A 184 -25.42 24.61 -13.99
N THR A 185 -26.58 24.96 -13.45
CA THR A 185 -26.98 26.36 -13.26
C THR A 185 -26.77 26.77 -11.79
N PRO A 186 -25.72 27.54 -11.47
CA PRO A 186 -25.44 27.95 -10.09
C PRO A 186 -26.60 28.76 -9.50
N GLN A 187 -26.85 28.60 -8.20
CA GLN A 187 -27.91 29.32 -7.50
C GLN A 187 -27.32 30.28 -6.46
N LYS A 188 -27.97 31.44 -6.28
CA LYS A 188 -27.56 32.42 -5.28
C LYS A 188 -27.91 31.92 -3.88
N SER A 189 -26.92 31.94 -3.00
CA SER A 189 -27.09 31.64 -1.58
C SER A 189 -27.65 32.86 -0.82
N GLN A 190 -28.03 32.69 0.45
CA GLN A 190 -28.47 33.79 1.33
C GLN A 190 -27.47 34.96 1.39
N ASP A 191 -26.17 34.68 1.28
CA ASP A 191 -25.11 35.70 1.26
C ASP A 191 -24.94 36.40 -0.11
N GLY A 192 -25.77 36.07 -1.10
CA GLY A 192 -25.70 36.60 -2.46
C GLY A 192 -24.70 35.91 -3.39
N THR A 193 -23.89 34.97 -2.88
CA THR A 193 -22.88 34.24 -3.66
C THR A 193 -23.51 33.14 -4.50
N CYS A 194 -23.13 33.04 -5.77
CA CYS A 194 -23.53 31.92 -6.64
C CYS A 194 -22.76 30.65 -6.26
N ARG A 195 -23.47 29.53 -6.07
CA ARG A 195 -22.90 28.24 -5.66
C ARG A 195 -23.45 27.12 -6.53
N LEU A 196 -22.64 26.08 -6.74
CA LEU A 196 -23.06 24.85 -7.43
C LEU A 196 -23.87 23.91 -6.54
N GLY A 197 -23.81 24.07 -5.21
CA GLY A 197 -24.47 23.14 -4.29
C GLY A 197 -23.71 21.82 -4.21
N ALA A 198 -22.38 21.91 -4.11
CA ALA A 198 -21.49 20.77 -3.97
C ALA A 198 -20.45 21.06 -2.88
N TRP A 199 -20.18 20.05 -2.05
CA TRP A 199 -19.01 20.00 -1.19
C TRP A 199 -17.86 19.40 -1.98
N VAL A 200 -16.72 20.07 -1.94
CA VAL A 200 -15.57 19.73 -2.77
C VAL A 200 -14.27 19.72 -1.99
N ARG A 201 -13.28 18.99 -2.51
CA ARG A 201 -11.92 18.88 -1.98
C ARG A 201 -10.91 18.93 -3.12
N ASP A 202 -9.82 19.67 -2.90
CA ASP A 202 -8.76 19.90 -3.89
C ASP A 202 -7.37 19.48 -3.40
N ASN A 203 -7.26 19.14 -2.10
CA ASN A 203 -6.02 18.66 -1.51
C ASN A 203 -6.26 17.74 -0.31
N MET A 204 -5.18 17.10 0.14
CA MET A 204 -5.12 16.25 1.32
C MET A 204 -3.79 16.47 2.03
N GLN A 205 -3.81 16.43 3.36
CA GLN A 205 -2.61 16.49 4.18
C GLN A 205 -2.66 15.47 5.32
N GLY A 206 -1.52 14.93 5.69
CA GLY A 206 -1.43 13.95 6.77
C GLY A 206 0.00 13.64 7.18
N ILE A 207 0.13 12.91 8.27
CA ILE A 207 1.41 12.36 8.74
C ILE A 207 1.49 10.91 8.28
N GLY A 208 2.58 10.58 7.61
CA GLY A 208 2.93 9.22 7.22
C GLY A 208 4.32 8.84 7.70
N THR A 209 4.76 7.63 7.37
CA THR A 209 6.15 7.22 7.57
C THR A 209 6.86 7.09 6.23
N LEU A 210 8.07 7.66 6.13
CA LEU A 210 8.97 7.41 5.01
C LEU A 210 9.58 6.01 5.19
N THR A 211 9.32 5.12 4.24
CA THR A 211 9.75 3.73 4.33
C THR A 211 11.23 3.61 3.95
N PHE A 212 11.54 3.94 2.70
CA PHE A 212 12.89 3.85 2.15
C PHE A 212 13.12 4.84 1.01
N VAL A 213 14.40 5.01 0.66
CA VAL A 213 14.89 5.81 -0.47
C VAL A 213 15.77 4.93 -1.36
N GLU A 214 15.54 4.94 -2.66
CA GLU A 214 16.36 4.23 -3.65
C GLU A 214 17.64 5.03 -3.98
N PRO A 215 18.67 4.40 -4.57
CA PRO A 215 19.96 5.06 -4.85
C PRO A 215 19.88 6.27 -5.77
N ASP A 216 18.88 6.37 -6.65
CA ASP A 216 18.68 7.50 -7.56
C ASP A 216 18.02 8.71 -6.87
N GLY A 217 17.42 8.51 -5.70
CA GLY A 217 16.72 9.50 -4.88
C GLY A 217 15.20 9.34 -4.88
N THR A 218 14.63 8.36 -5.58
CA THR A 218 13.19 8.06 -5.44
C THR A 218 12.91 7.54 -4.04
N PHE A 219 11.70 7.76 -3.54
CA PHE A 219 11.29 7.23 -2.25
C PHE A 219 9.96 6.49 -2.33
N ALA A 220 9.74 5.62 -1.35
CA ALA A 220 8.44 5.07 -1.02
C ALA A 220 8.09 5.46 0.42
N ALA A 221 6.88 5.99 0.62
CA ALA A 221 6.31 6.30 1.92
C ALA A 221 4.89 5.76 2.01
N LEU A 222 4.44 5.48 3.23
CA LEU A 222 3.22 4.69 3.50
C LEU A 222 3.32 3.26 2.96
N GLY A 223 2.52 2.36 3.52
CA GLY A 223 2.36 0.99 3.00
C GLY A 223 1.10 0.80 2.16
N HIS A 224 0.33 1.87 1.93
CA HIS A 224 -0.91 1.85 1.17
C HIS A 224 -1.16 3.21 0.52
N GLY A 225 -2.01 3.19 -0.50
CA GLY A 225 -2.48 4.41 -1.15
C GLY A 225 -3.38 5.27 -0.27
N ILE A 226 -3.39 6.57 -0.55
CA ILE A 226 -4.25 7.52 0.15
C ILE A 226 -5.59 7.62 -0.58
N SER A 227 -6.65 7.31 0.16
CA SER A 227 -8.03 7.44 -0.27
C SER A 227 -8.72 8.57 0.46
N ASP A 228 -9.72 9.16 -0.18
CA ASP A 228 -10.58 10.14 0.45
C ASP A 228 -11.46 9.47 1.52
N VAL A 229 -11.52 10.06 2.71
CA VAL A 229 -12.25 9.47 3.85
C VAL A 229 -13.76 9.44 3.64
N ASP A 230 -14.31 10.41 2.89
CA ASP A 230 -15.74 10.51 2.66
C ASP A 230 -16.17 9.58 1.51
N THR A 231 -15.37 9.49 0.45
CA THR A 231 -15.73 8.70 -0.75
C THR A 231 -15.14 7.29 -0.82
N GLY A 232 -14.12 7.01 -0.03
CA GLY A 232 -13.36 5.76 -0.06
C GLY A 232 -12.55 5.53 -1.35
N LYS A 233 -12.56 6.47 -2.29
CA LYS A 233 -11.81 6.37 -3.56
C LYS A 233 -10.37 6.84 -3.39
N MET A 234 -9.46 6.15 -4.08
CA MET A 234 -8.06 6.57 -4.21
C MET A 234 -7.97 7.96 -4.83
N LEU A 235 -7.19 8.84 -4.21
CA LEU A 235 -7.00 10.20 -4.70
C LEU A 235 -6.20 10.19 -6.01
N GLN A 236 -6.74 10.82 -7.05
CA GLN A 236 -5.99 11.12 -8.27
C GLN A 236 -5.08 12.32 -8.04
N LEU A 237 -3.78 12.07 -8.11
CA LEU A 237 -2.73 13.03 -7.80
C LEU A 237 -2.35 13.85 -9.03
N ASN A 238 -2.21 15.17 -8.88
CA ASN A 238 -1.52 16.02 -9.85
C ASN A 238 -0.10 16.41 -9.38
N GLY A 239 0.15 16.30 -8.09
CA GLY A 239 1.46 16.46 -7.47
C GLY A 239 1.33 16.62 -5.97
N GLY A 240 2.45 16.56 -5.27
CA GLY A 240 2.48 16.83 -3.85
C GLY A 240 3.88 17.15 -3.36
N GLU A 241 3.98 17.41 -2.07
CA GLU A 241 5.21 17.81 -1.42
C GLU A 241 5.38 17.01 -0.13
N LEU A 242 6.65 16.70 0.17
CA LEU A 242 7.05 15.98 1.35
C LEU A 242 7.79 16.93 2.30
N TYR A 243 7.44 16.90 3.58
CA TYR A 243 7.97 17.81 4.60
C TYR A 243 8.51 17.04 5.80
N LEU A 244 9.49 17.62 6.48
CA LEU A 244 9.81 17.24 7.85
C LEU A 244 8.60 17.51 8.76
N THR A 245 8.34 16.58 9.66
CA THR A 245 7.27 16.68 10.66
C THR A 245 7.82 16.42 12.05
N GLN A 246 7.18 17.02 13.05
CA GLN A 246 7.51 16.80 14.44
C GLN A 246 6.34 16.10 15.13
N ILE A 247 6.63 14.99 15.82
CA ILE A 247 5.65 14.31 16.67
C ILE A 247 5.60 15.03 18.02
N LEU A 248 4.40 15.48 18.39
CA LEU A 248 4.15 16.16 19.66
C LEU A 248 3.73 15.18 20.75
N SER A 249 2.89 14.21 20.39
CA SER A 249 2.39 13.19 21.31
C SER A 249 1.85 11.98 20.56
N VAL A 250 1.58 10.90 21.30
CA VAL A 250 0.91 9.72 20.78
C VAL A 250 -0.31 9.44 21.62
N ILE A 251 -1.44 9.24 20.95
CA ILE A 251 -2.66 8.71 21.57
C ILE A 251 -2.56 7.17 21.48
N PRO A 252 -2.48 6.45 22.61
CA PRO A 252 -2.38 5.00 22.58
C PRO A 252 -3.64 4.35 21.99
N GLY A 253 -3.43 3.34 21.15
CA GLY A 253 -4.49 2.50 20.61
C GLY A 253 -5.01 1.49 21.63
N LYS A 254 -6.27 1.10 21.49
CA LYS A 254 -6.91 0.03 22.28
C LYS A 254 -7.92 -0.71 21.41
N ALA A 255 -8.34 -1.88 21.86
CA ALA A 255 -9.37 -2.65 21.16
C ALA A 255 -10.61 -1.78 20.85
N GLY A 256 -10.97 -1.72 19.57
CA GLY A 256 -12.10 -0.95 19.05
C GLY A 256 -11.81 0.53 18.77
N VAL A 257 -10.68 1.07 19.22
CA VAL A 257 -10.31 2.50 19.06
C VAL A 257 -8.84 2.60 18.61
N PRO A 258 -8.59 2.86 17.32
CA PRO A 258 -7.24 3.08 16.82
C PRO A 258 -6.54 4.23 17.56
N GLY A 259 -5.26 4.06 17.84
CA GLY A 259 -4.41 5.16 18.33
C GLY A 259 -3.92 6.04 17.18
N GLU A 260 -3.25 7.13 17.51
CA GLU A 260 -2.81 8.14 16.53
C GLU A 260 -1.49 8.82 16.95
N LEU A 261 -0.58 9.02 15.99
CA LEU A 261 0.53 9.95 16.11
C LEU A 261 0.03 11.38 15.91
N GLN A 262 0.18 12.24 16.91
CA GLN A 262 -0.16 13.65 16.82
C GLN A 262 1.09 14.48 16.62
N GLY A 263 1.14 15.23 15.53
CA GLY A 263 2.30 16.04 15.16
C GLY A 263 1.93 17.31 14.41
N VAL A 264 2.95 18.08 14.06
CA VAL A 264 2.82 19.30 13.28
C VAL A 264 3.68 19.20 12.03
N ILE A 265 3.06 19.50 10.89
CA ILE A 265 3.72 19.62 9.60
C ILE A 265 4.16 21.08 9.43
N HIS A 266 5.45 21.27 9.16
CA HIS A 266 6.05 22.58 9.01
C HIS A 266 6.20 22.93 7.52
N TYR A 267 5.26 23.70 6.98
CA TYR A 267 5.18 24.00 5.53
C TYR A 267 6.19 25.04 5.01
N GLU A 268 7.19 25.44 5.79
CA GLU A 268 8.22 26.35 5.29
C GLU A 268 9.17 25.64 4.31
N GLU A 269 9.66 26.37 3.29
CA GLU A 269 10.56 25.82 2.26
C GLU A 269 11.80 25.11 2.84
N LYS A 270 12.33 25.60 3.96
CA LYS A 270 13.46 24.96 4.65
C LYS A 270 13.16 23.53 5.14
N ASN A 271 11.89 23.19 5.35
CA ASN A 271 11.41 21.92 5.87
C ASN A 271 10.85 21.01 4.76
N ARG A 272 10.70 21.52 3.54
CA ARG A 272 10.43 20.71 2.35
C ARG A 272 11.64 19.81 2.07
N ILE A 273 11.37 18.52 1.84
CA ILE A 273 12.40 17.48 1.65
C ILE A 273 12.27 16.71 0.35
N GLY A 274 11.21 16.94 -0.43
CA GLY A 274 11.02 16.31 -1.71
C GLY A 274 9.62 16.56 -2.27
N SER A 275 9.34 15.99 -3.43
CA SER A 275 8.04 16.04 -4.09
C SER A 275 7.40 14.64 -4.14
N VAL A 276 6.07 14.60 -4.06
CA VAL A 276 5.26 13.39 -4.25
C VAL A 276 4.80 13.36 -5.71
N ALA A 277 5.08 12.26 -6.40
CA ALA A 277 4.77 12.07 -7.81
C ALA A 277 3.60 11.10 -8.04
N GLU A 278 3.45 10.08 -7.20
CA GLU A 278 2.46 9.02 -7.40
C GLU A 278 1.75 8.60 -6.11
N ASN A 279 0.50 8.16 -6.26
CA ASN A 279 -0.32 7.56 -5.20
C ASN A 279 -0.82 6.20 -5.69
N THR A 280 -0.18 5.13 -5.26
CA THR A 280 -0.45 3.76 -5.71
C THR A 280 -1.09 2.96 -4.60
N ILE A 281 -1.57 1.74 -4.89
CA ILE A 281 -2.08 0.85 -3.84
C ILE A 281 -1.03 0.44 -2.80
N TYR A 282 0.26 0.56 -3.14
CA TYR A 282 1.40 0.13 -2.32
C TYR A 282 2.04 1.29 -1.52
N GLY A 283 1.59 2.52 -1.72
CA GLY A 283 2.14 3.70 -1.04
C GLY A 283 2.14 4.93 -1.93
N ILE A 284 2.76 5.99 -1.42
CA ILE A 284 3.09 7.17 -2.22
C ILE A 284 4.56 7.12 -2.62
N HIS A 285 4.84 7.58 -3.84
CA HIS A 285 6.19 7.61 -4.39
C HIS A 285 6.52 9.02 -4.86
N GLY A 286 7.81 9.33 -4.88
CA GLY A 286 8.28 10.66 -5.21
C GLY A 286 9.80 10.73 -5.24
N VAL A 287 10.33 11.95 -5.23
CA VAL A 287 11.78 12.19 -5.29
C VAL A 287 12.19 13.07 -4.11
N LEU A 288 13.23 12.65 -3.39
CA LEU A 288 13.83 13.46 -2.34
C LEU A 288 14.77 14.52 -2.90
N ASP A 289 14.76 15.68 -2.26
CA ASP A 289 15.78 16.71 -2.47
C ASP A 289 17.11 16.19 -1.88
N ARG A 290 18.10 15.94 -2.74
CA ARG A 290 19.38 15.31 -2.33
C ARG A 290 20.08 15.97 -1.16
N GLU A 291 19.98 17.30 -1.05
CA GLU A 291 20.59 18.08 0.03
C GLU A 291 19.95 17.79 1.40
N LYS A 292 18.69 17.31 1.41
CA LYS A 292 17.88 17.06 2.60
C LYS A 292 18.00 15.64 3.12
N SER A 293 18.55 14.70 2.34
CA SER A 293 18.71 13.30 2.76
C SER A 293 19.53 13.13 4.04
N SER A 294 20.46 14.04 4.31
CA SER A 294 21.27 14.04 5.55
C SER A 294 20.49 14.32 6.83
N ALA A 295 19.29 14.89 6.73
CA ALA A 295 18.40 15.14 7.87
C ALA A 295 17.56 13.91 8.25
N LEU A 296 17.62 12.83 7.45
CA LEU A 296 16.83 11.63 7.64
C LEU A 296 17.69 10.49 8.24
N PRO A 297 17.14 9.67 9.15
CA PRO A 297 17.85 8.54 9.76
C PRO A 297 17.93 7.34 8.81
N LEU A 298 18.67 7.51 7.72
CA LEU A 298 18.80 6.53 6.64
C LEU A 298 19.80 5.43 6.97
N THR A 299 19.47 4.19 6.62
CA THR A 299 20.39 3.04 6.75
C THR A 299 20.30 2.18 5.49
N VAL A 300 21.43 1.95 4.81
CA VAL A 300 21.44 1.10 3.62
C VAL A 300 21.15 -0.34 4.02
N THR A 301 20.16 -0.95 3.38
CA THR A 301 19.65 -2.28 3.70
C THR A 301 19.25 -3.00 2.42
N GLU A 302 19.58 -4.27 2.34
CA GLU A 302 19.17 -5.14 1.24
C GLU A 302 17.68 -5.46 1.33
N ILE A 303 17.03 -5.59 0.18
CA ILE A 303 15.67 -6.08 0.10
C ILE A 303 15.69 -7.62 0.14
N ALA A 304 14.84 -8.19 0.99
CA ALA A 304 14.59 -9.61 0.99
C ALA A 304 13.71 -9.98 -0.21
N TYR A 305 14.02 -11.10 -0.85
CA TYR A 305 13.12 -11.64 -1.84
C TYR A 305 11.92 -12.31 -1.17
N ARG A 306 10.76 -12.34 -1.81
CA ARG A 306 9.53 -12.96 -1.25
C ARG A 306 9.76 -14.37 -0.71
N GLN A 307 10.52 -15.21 -1.41
CA GLN A 307 10.80 -16.59 -0.99
C GLN A 307 11.69 -16.71 0.26
N GLU A 308 12.28 -15.63 0.74
CA GLU A 308 13.16 -15.59 1.91
C GLU A 308 12.41 -15.14 3.18
N ILE A 309 11.16 -14.70 3.05
CA ILE A 309 10.34 -14.18 4.15
C ILE A 309 9.69 -15.36 4.86
N GLU A 310 9.81 -15.39 6.19
CA GLU A 310 9.32 -16.50 7.03
C GLU A 310 8.49 -16.00 8.20
N THR A 311 7.56 -16.83 8.66
CA THR A 311 6.91 -16.59 9.95
C THR A 311 7.93 -16.68 11.07
N GLY A 312 7.86 -15.78 12.06
CA GLY A 312 8.79 -15.72 13.17
C GLY A 312 9.35 -14.32 13.43
N PRO A 313 10.46 -14.21 14.18
CA PRO A 313 10.97 -12.93 14.66
C PRO A 313 11.30 -11.95 13.53
N ALA A 314 10.99 -10.68 13.76
CA ALA A 314 11.32 -9.53 12.92
C ALA A 314 11.52 -8.28 13.79
N THR A 315 12.00 -7.20 13.20
CA THR A 315 11.98 -5.87 13.82
C THR A 315 11.20 -4.89 12.97
N VAL A 316 10.62 -3.88 13.60
CA VAL A 316 9.95 -2.76 12.93
C VAL A 316 10.64 -1.47 13.31
N ARG A 317 10.96 -0.65 12.30
CA ARG A 317 11.64 0.63 12.47
C ARG A 317 10.60 1.74 12.56
N MET A 318 10.39 2.30 13.74
CA MET A 318 9.27 3.19 14.04
C MET A 318 9.73 4.42 14.82
N CYS A 319 8.98 5.52 14.69
CA CYS A 319 9.19 6.75 15.43
C CYS A 319 7.99 7.08 16.32
N VAL A 320 8.19 7.08 17.63
CA VAL A 320 7.12 7.35 18.62
C VAL A 320 7.33 8.69 19.32
N ASP A 321 8.57 9.09 19.58
CA ASP A 321 8.95 10.28 20.35
C ASP A 321 10.04 11.11 19.66
N ASN A 322 9.93 11.25 18.33
CA ASN A 322 10.92 11.88 17.44
C ASN A 322 12.26 11.13 17.31
N THR A 323 12.37 9.96 17.92
CA THR A 323 13.51 9.05 17.73
C THR A 323 13.04 7.84 16.95
N VAL A 324 13.75 7.52 15.86
CA VAL A 324 13.55 6.27 15.14
C VAL A 324 14.32 5.16 15.85
N GLU A 325 13.60 4.13 16.26
CA GLU A 325 14.16 2.94 16.92
C GLU A 325 13.65 1.67 16.24
N GLU A 326 14.37 0.57 16.44
CA GLU A 326 13.89 -0.77 16.09
C GLU A 326 13.20 -1.43 17.29
N TYR A 327 12.01 -1.95 17.04
CA TYR A 327 11.18 -2.65 18.01
C TYR A 327 10.93 -4.09 17.56
N GLU A 328 10.95 -5.01 18.51
CA GLU A 328 10.65 -6.42 18.27
C GLU A 328 9.20 -6.65 17.80
N ALA A 329 9.07 -7.52 16.80
CA ALA A 329 7.80 -7.99 16.26
C ALA A 329 7.92 -9.45 15.80
N GLU A 330 6.80 -10.07 15.47
CA GLU A 330 6.73 -11.42 14.93
C GLU A 330 5.81 -11.46 13.70
N ILE A 331 6.29 -12.06 12.61
CA ILE A 331 5.49 -12.33 11.41
C ILE A 331 4.67 -13.58 11.67
N THR A 332 3.34 -13.46 11.70
CA THR A 332 2.44 -14.56 12.07
C THR A 332 1.84 -15.26 10.86
N GLU A 333 1.63 -14.53 9.76
CA GLU A 333 1.03 -15.05 8.53
C GLU A 333 1.67 -14.39 7.31
N ILE A 334 1.82 -15.15 6.22
CA ILE A 334 2.38 -14.66 4.95
C ILE A 334 1.48 -15.16 3.81
N ASP A 335 1.06 -14.25 2.96
CA ASP A 335 0.36 -14.51 1.71
C ASP A 335 1.23 -14.11 0.52
N LEU A 336 2.04 -15.08 0.06
CA LEU A 336 2.94 -14.93 -1.08
C LEU A 336 2.22 -14.77 -2.44
N ARG A 337 0.91 -15.02 -2.50
CA ARG A 337 0.13 -15.05 -3.77
C ARG A 337 -0.64 -13.77 -4.02
N SER A 338 -0.69 -12.91 -3.03
CA SER A 338 -1.54 -11.74 -3.05
C SER A 338 -0.93 -10.63 -3.91
N GLU A 339 -1.15 -10.73 -5.22
CA GLU A 339 -0.89 -9.64 -6.15
C GLU A 339 -1.96 -8.55 -6.00
N ASN A 340 -1.58 -7.29 -6.22
CA ASN A 340 -2.48 -6.14 -6.11
C ASN A 340 -3.13 -5.95 -4.73
N THR A 341 -2.44 -6.37 -3.65
CA THR A 341 -2.83 -6.06 -2.28
C THR A 341 -1.69 -5.47 -1.48
N ASN A 342 -2.04 -4.65 -0.50
CA ASN A 342 -1.15 -4.10 0.52
C ASN A 342 -1.27 -4.84 1.86
N LYS A 343 -1.70 -6.10 1.83
CA LYS A 343 -1.90 -6.97 2.99
C LYS A 343 -1.27 -8.34 2.75
N ASN A 344 0.03 -8.34 2.43
CA ASN A 344 0.78 -9.54 2.06
C ASN A 344 1.24 -10.36 3.27
N PHE A 345 1.36 -9.75 4.45
CA PHE A 345 1.68 -10.48 5.68
C PHE A 345 1.00 -9.86 6.89
N VAL A 346 0.91 -10.64 7.97
CA VAL A 346 0.43 -10.18 9.28
C VAL A 346 1.62 -10.18 10.24
N LEU A 347 1.74 -9.11 11.01
CA LEU A 347 2.73 -8.98 12.07
C LEU A 347 2.08 -8.64 13.41
N GLU A 348 2.74 -9.04 14.49
CA GLU A 348 2.38 -8.72 15.87
C GLU A 348 3.58 -8.06 16.57
N ILE A 349 3.35 -6.89 17.16
CA ILE A 349 4.36 -6.18 17.96
C ILE A 349 4.54 -6.91 19.29
N THR A 350 5.78 -7.28 19.60
CA THR A 350 6.12 -7.99 20.84
C THR A 350 6.94 -7.13 21.81
N ASP A 351 7.52 -6.03 21.33
CA ASP A 351 8.33 -5.11 22.13
C ASP A 351 7.50 -4.38 23.20
N GLN A 352 7.84 -4.64 24.46
CA GLN A 352 7.12 -4.08 25.60
C GLN A 352 7.28 -2.56 25.72
N ARG A 353 8.40 -1.98 25.26
CA ARG A 353 8.63 -0.53 25.30
C ARG A 353 7.66 0.18 24.37
N LEU A 354 7.45 -0.37 23.17
CA LEU A 354 6.50 0.17 22.19
C LEU A 354 5.07 0.02 22.70
N LEU A 355 4.68 -1.20 23.10
CA LEU A 355 3.33 -1.50 23.58
C LEU A 355 2.91 -0.63 24.77
N GLN A 356 3.82 -0.35 25.70
CA GLN A 356 3.54 0.53 26.84
C GLN A 356 3.30 2.00 26.43
N LYS A 357 4.00 2.48 25.39
CA LYS A 357 3.86 3.87 24.91
C LYS A 357 2.64 4.07 24.04
N THR A 358 2.34 3.10 23.16
CA THR A 358 1.39 3.31 22.04
C THR A 358 0.21 2.35 22.03
N GLY A 359 0.23 1.29 22.84
CA GLY A 359 -0.71 0.18 22.74
C GLY A 359 -0.54 -0.70 21.50
N GLY A 360 0.52 -0.47 20.70
CA GLY A 360 0.81 -1.21 19.46
C GLY A 360 0.99 -0.29 18.25
N ILE A 361 0.47 -0.71 17.10
CA ILE A 361 0.48 0.04 15.86
C ILE A 361 -0.60 1.14 15.94
N VAL A 362 -0.25 2.37 15.60
CA VAL A 362 -1.15 3.53 15.59
C VAL A 362 -1.20 4.19 14.22
N GLN A 363 -2.22 5.00 13.97
CA GLN A 363 -2.31 5.81 12.76
C GLN A 363 -1.08 6.74 12.66
N GLY A 364 -0.51 6.82 11.46
CA GLY A 364 0.77 7.48 11.20
C GLY A 364 1.95 6.52 11.05
N ASN A 365 1.88 5.31 11.63
CA ASN A 365 2.92 4.28 11.50
C ASN A 365 2.91 3.56 10.15
N SER A 366 1.89 3.76 9.32
CA SER A 366 1.86 3.21 7.95
C SER A 366 3.10 3.66 7.18
N GLY A 367 3.80 2.71 6.58
CA GLY A 367 5.13 2.90 5.97
C GLY A 367 6.31 2.59 6.89
N SER A 368 6.08 2.20 8.15
CA SER A 368 7.17 1.78 9.05
C SER A 368 7.86 0.53 8.50
N PRO A 369 9.18 0.56 8.22
CA PRO A 369 9.91 -0.58 7.65
C PRO A 369 9.89 -1.80 8.56
N VAL A 370 9.70 -2.97 7.97
CA VAL A 370 9.78 -4.27 8.64
C VAL A 370 11.03 -4.98 8.15
N ILE A 371 11.90 -5.35 9.08
CA ILE A 371 13.19 -5.99 8.83
C ILE A 371 13.18 -7.41 9.38
N GLN A 372 13.61 -8.38 8.59
CA GLN A 372 13.82 -9.75 9.03
C GLN A 372 15.16 -10.24 8.50
N ASN A 373 15.94 -10.93 9.32
CA ASN A 373 17.27 -11.44 8.96
C ASN A 373 18.20 -10.36 8.38
N GLY A 374 18.09 -9.13 8.89
CA GLY A 374 18.90 -7.98 8.44
C GLY A 374 18.51 -7.40 7.08
N ARG A 375 17.38 -7.84 6.50
CA ARG A 375 16.88 -7.36 5.21
C ARG A 375 15.50 -6.73 5.34
N LEU A 376 15.21 -5.74 4.50
CA LEU A 376 13.90 -5.13 4.39
C LEU A 376 12.94 -6.13 3.72
N ILE A 377 11.92 -6.58 4.45
CA ILE A 377 10.88 -7.46 3.89
C ILE A 377 9.65 -6.67 3.42
N GLY A 378 9.43 -5.47 3.96
CA GLY A 378 8.21 -4.72 3.70
C GLY A 378 7.98 -3.54 4.62
N ALA A 379 6.74 -3.08 4.66
CA ALA A 379 6.31 -1.99 5.54
C ALA A 379 4.92 -2.27 6.13
N ILE A 380 4.65 -1.72 7.32
CA ILE A 380 3.33 -1.75 7.95
C ILE A 380 2.32 -0.96 7.09
N THR A 381 1.11 -1.47 6.94
CA THR A 381 0.04 -0.80 6.18
C THR A 381 -1.13 -0.39 7.08
N HIS A 382 -1.81 -1.36 7.69
CA HIS A 382 -3.02 -1.12 8.49
C HIS A 382 -2.96 -1.85 9.83
N VAL A 383 -3.42 -1.19 10.88
CA VAL A 383 -3.62 -1.81 12.20
C VAL A 383 -4.93 -2.59 12.26
N PHE A 384 -4.98 -3.67 13.04
CA PHE A 384 -6.22 -4.36 13.34
C PHE A 384 -7.00 -3.60 14.41
N VAL A 385 -8.23 -3.19 14.11
CA VAL A 385 -9.04 -2.31 14.99
C VAL A 385 -9.23 -2.88 16.39
N ASN A 386 -9.39 -4.20 16.54
CA ASN A 386 -9.59 -4.85 17.83
C ASN A 386 -8.31 -5.40 18.47
N HIS A 387 -7.20 -5.37 17.74
CA HIS A 387 -5.91 -5.93 18.13
C HIS A 387 -4.81 -4.93 17.74
N PRO A 388 -4.65 -3.81 18.47
CA PRO A 388 -3.72 -2.76 18.10
C PRO A 388 -2.26 -3.25 18.02
N GLU A 389 -1.92 -4.33 18.72
CA GLU A 389 -0.64 -5.01 18.61
C GLU A 389 -0.41 -5.69 17.25
N LYS A 390 -1.46 -5.93 16.47
CA LYS A 390 -1.39 -6.60 15.16
C LYS A 390 -1.65 -5.66 14.00
N GLY A 391 -1.04 -5.96 12.87
CA GLY A 391 -1.24 -5.22 11.64
C GLY A 391 -0.97 -6.04 10.40
N TYR A 392 -1.33 -5.47 9.27
CA TYR A 392 -0.94 -5.94 7.95
C TYR A 392 0.35 -5.27 7.49
N GLY A 393 1.10 -5.96 6.66
CA GLY A 393 2.26 -5.43 5.95
C GLY A 393 2.20 -5.70 4.45
N VAL A 394 2.90 -4.87 3.69
CA VAL A 394 3.10 -4.99 2.23
C VAL A 394 4.55 -5.35 1.96
N PHE A 395 4.80 -6.21 0.98
CA PHE A 395 6.18 -6.57 0.62
C PHE A 395 6.95 -5.39 0.03
N ALA A 396 8.23 -5.30 0.37
CA ALA A 396 9.11 -4.25 -0.15
C ALA A 396 9.23 -4.32 -1.68
N GLU A 397 9.24 -5.53 -2.24
CA GLU A 397 9.20 -5.75 -3.70
C GLU A 397 7.97 -5.09 -4.36
N ASN A 398 6.82 -5.05 -3.70
CA ASN A 398 5.61 -4.39 -4.23
C ASN A 398 5.73 -2.87 -4.18
N MET A 399 6.48 -2.35 -3.21
CA MET A 399 6.70 -0.92 -2.99
C MET A 399 7.81 -0.35 -3.87
N LEU A 400 8.67 -1.17 -4.46
CA LEU A 400 9.65 -0.67 -5.42
C LEU A 400 8.90 -0.05 -6.61
N ALA A 401 9.40 1.08 -7.12
CA ALA A 401 8.85 1.78 -8.27
C ALA A 401 9.13 1.01 -9.58
N ARG A 402 8.75 -0.27 -9.63
CA ARG A 402 9.03 -1.24 -10.69
C ARG A 402 7.75 -1.87 -11.26
N ASN A 403 6.68 -1.09 -11.40
CA ASN A 403 5.51 -1.49 -12.22
C ASN A 403 5.42 -0.66 -13.48
#